data_AF-A0A0W0REW4-F1
#
_entry.id   AF-A0A0W0REW4-F1
#
_cell.length_a   1.000
_cell.length_b   1.000
_cell.length_c   1.000
_cell.angle_alpha   90.00
_cell.angle_beta   90.00
_cell.angle_gamma   90.00
#
_symmetry.space_group_name_H-M   'P 1'
#
loop_
_entity.id
_entity.type
_entity.pdbx_description
1 polymer ?
#
loop_
_entity_poly.entity_id
_entity_poly.type
_entity_poly.pdbx_seq_one_letter_code
_entity_poly.pdbx_strand_id
1 'polypeptide(L)'
;SYTNTAYSSQGATSKFMIALELEDRLVVTTHRSHEIDATRASHQATFYTDNFEGLIKRLEDPLKQRDADKTSAVLTEEAYLLKQQKQQRISTKLLDRAQEHILEESKEQVKDFPFIKKYEFAQKPSINAEELYNGLLNVSDSLVKSLLGEPNHRLSTQSEYRYGAKGSLKIYLDSGLWHHFETGESGNLFHLIEREKGLSGFKETLEHAAQYIHYIPEYERKAPQKLNEKKEREVKEGKRQLAQKLFQQSQPIQGTIAEKYLIIHRGLAHYDHADLRFCRSVYTRTQDGQKHVPALLAFSKDEQGNIHHVQITKLEPHSANKDKSCESVKQTFGSISNYFVNLNHHGKGDIAYFTEGIETGLSILQVDEYARVYAVLGKANFSNIDPKNSPKQVVFCLDNDGKDTYKYAKNEQTNTIIKAAQKLHDSGIHVSIVIPKKENTDLNDVLVKEGMDELKKQLNRLMSLDEFKKQCALENKEPELKKINQDKKIQSLIKQDHKLNIQNGNEFIRLNQGLINGIKERVQHRELVERTRSFNKPQPNREMEREL
;
A
#
# COMPACT_ATOMS: atom_id res chain seq x y z
N SER A 1 -10.20 -7.25 29.82
CA SER A 1 -10.78 -6.23 28.90
C SER A 1 -12.29 -6.25 29.05
N TYR A 2 -12.95 -5.08 29.05
CA TYR A 2 -14.42 -4.98 29.18
C TYR A 2 -15.18 -5.13 27.84
N THR A 3 -14.44 -5.25 26.73
CA THR A 3 -14.98 -5.44 25.38
C THR A 3 -14.19 -6.51 24.64
N ASN A 4 -14.88 -7.34 23.88
CA ASN A 4 -14.29 -8.40 23.06
C ASN A 4 -14.67 -8.22 21.60
N THR A 5 -13.88 -8.78 20.69
CA THR A 5 -14.27 -8.86 19.28
C THR A 5 -15.29 -10.00 19.09
N ALA A 6 -16.19 -9.86 18.11
CA ALA A 6 -17.23 -10.86 17.84
C ALA A 6 -16.65 -12.28 17.72
N TYR A 7 -15.59 -12.45 16.91
CA TYR A 7 -14.94 -13.74 16.70
C TYR A 7 -14.29 -14.32 17.95
N SER A 8 -13.69 -13.50 18.81
CA SER A 8 -13.10 -13.97 20.08
C SER A 8 -14.15 -14.40 21.11
N SER A 9 -15.40 -13.99 20.91
CA SER A 9 -16.53 -14.29 21.80
C SER A 9 -17.44 -15.39 21.25
N GLN A 10 -17.03 -16.09 20.20
CA GLN A 10 -17.80 -17.19 19.65
C GLN A 10 -17.93 -18.31 20.69
N GLY A 11 -19.17 -18.72 20.99
CA GLY A 11 -19.46 -19.73 22.02
C GLY A 11 -19.52 -19.19 23.47
N ALA A 12 -19.29 -17.89 23.70
CA ALA A 12 -19.33 -17.28 25.02
C ALA A 12 -20.72 -16.68 25.34
N THR A 13 -21.74 -17.52 25.51
CA THR A 13 -23.12 -17.07 25.77
C THR A 13 -23.22 -16.16 27.00
N SER A 14 -23.90 -15.02 26.84
CA SER A 14 -24.15 -14.05 27.93
C SER A 14 -25.64 -13.76 28.03
N LYS A 15 -26.13 -13.37 29.20
CA LYS A 15 -27.53 -12.94 29.37
C LYS A 15 -27.83 -11.68 28.56
N PHE A 16 -26.95 -10.69 28.69
CA PHE A 16 -27.06 -9.40 28.03
C PHE A 16 -25.84 -9.14 27.17
N MET A 17 -26.06 -8.50 26.04
CA MET A 17 -25.01 -8.19 25.09
C MET A 17 -25.26 -6.82 24.46
N ILE A 18 -24.17 -6.08 24.29
CA ILE A 18 -24.14 -4.82 23.55
C ILE A 18 -23.14 -4.96 22.41
N ALA A 19 -23.61 -4.77 21.17
CA ALA A 19 -22.80 -4.72 19.96
C ALA A 19 -22.72 -3.29 19.43
N LEU A 20 -21.59 -2.97 18.80
CA LEU A 20 -21.35 -1.67 18.18
C LEU A 20 -21.12 -1.86 16.68
N GLU A 21 -22.06 -1.39 15.87
CA GLU A 21 -22.17 -1.62 14.43
C GLU A 21 -22.09 -0.31 13.65
N LEU A 22 -20.86 0.19 13.48
CA LEU A 22 -20.60 1.48 12.83
C LEU A 22 -20.39 1.35 11.33
N GLU A 23 -20.81 2.35 10.56
CA GLU A 23 -20.65 2.42 9.11
C GLU A 23 -19.17 2.44 8.68
N ASP A 24 -18.31 3.13 9.42
CA ASP A 24 -16.87 3.21 9.11
C ASP A 24 -16.12 1.87 9.25
N ARG A 25 -16.79 0.82 9.77
CA ARG A 25 -16.23 -0.53 9.95
C ARG A 25 -16.64 -1.52 8.85
N LEU A 26 -17.19 -1.03 7.73
CA LEU A 26 -17.66 -1.83 6.58
C LEU A 26 -16.66 -2.87 6.04
N VAL A 27 -15.35 -2.61 6.13
CA VAL A 27 -14.31 -3.51 5.62
C VAL A 27 -13.99 -4.65 6.59
N VAL A 28 -14.26 -4.48 7.88
CA VAL A 28 -13.86 -5.41 8.95
C VAL A 28 -15.03 -6.18 9.56
N THR A 29 -16.26 -5.69 9.40
CA THR A 29 -17.47 -6.38 9.88
C THR A 29 -18.07 -7.25 8.78
N THR A 30 -18.13 -8.56 9.02
CA THR A 30 -18.69 -9.56 8.09
C THR A 30 -20.10 -9.97 8.51
N HIS A 31 -20.83 -10.66 7.63
CA HIS A 31 -22.14 -11.24 7.98
C HIS A 31 -22.04 -12.18 9.18
N ARG A 32 -20.98 -13.01 9.23
CA ARG A 32 -20.72 -13.95 10.31
C ARG A 32 -20.46 -13.26 11.66
N SER A 33 -19.81 -12.10 11.69
CA SER A 33 -19.65 -11.36 12.95
C SER A 33 -20.98 -10.87 13.49
N HIS A 34 -21.90 -10.41 12.63
CA HIS A 34 -23.24 -10.00 13.05
C HIS A 34 -24.04 -11.16 13.65
N GLU A 35 -23.95 -12.35 13.04
CA GLU A 35 -24.61 -13.55 13.56
C GLU A 35 -24.06 -13.95 14.93
N ILE A 36 -22.73 -13.96 15.10
CA ILE A 36 -22.10 -14.28 16.39
C ILE A 36 -22.55 -13.29 17.47
N ASP A 37 -22.61 -12.01 17.12
CA ASP A 37 -23.02 -10.97 18.03
C ASP A 37 -24.51 -11.09 18.40
N ALA A 38 -25.38 -11.35 17.43
CA ALA A 38 -26.81 -11.48 17.67
C ALA A 38 -27.19 -12.75 18.44
N THR A 39 -26.52 -13.87 18.18
CA THR A 39 -26.88 -15.19 18.74
C THR A 39 -26.27 -15.48 20.11
N ARG A 40 -25.30 -14.69 20.57
CA ARG A 40 -24.61 -14.87 21.86
C ARG A 40 -25.45 -14.44 23.06
N ALA A 41 -26.44 -13.58 22.86
CA ALA A 41 -27.32 -13.13 23.93
C ALA A 41 -28.43 -14.15 24.19
N SER A 42 -28.53 -14.66 25.42
CA SER A 42 -29.63 -15.55 25.79
C SER A 42 -30.91 -14.82 26.17
N HIS A 43 -30.83 -13.54 26.54
CA HIS A 43 -32.01 -12.73 26.90
C HIS A 43 -32.18 -11.49 26.03
N GLN A 44 -31.13 -10.67 25.88
CA GLN A 44 -31.21 -9.44 25.09
C GLN A 44 -29.88 -9.06 24.46
N ALA A 45 -29.90 -8.85 23.13
CA ALA A 45 -28.84 -8.19 22.37
C ALA A 45 -29.27 -6.76 22.03
N THR A 46 -28.37 -5.80 22.22
CA THR A 46 -28.59 -4.39 21.87
C THR A 46 -27.52 -3.94 20.88
N PHE A 47 -27.94 -3.43 19.73
CA PHE A 47 -27.03 -2.96 18.68
C PHE A 47 -27.02 -1.42 18.64
N TYR A 48 -25.84 -0.83 18.81
CA TYR A 48 -25.62 0.59 18.57
C TYR A 48 -25.08 0.78 17.17
N THR A 49 -25.78 1.57 16.36
CA THR A 49 -25.35 1.90 15.00
C THR A 49 -25.53 3.38 14.73
N ASP A 50 -24.61 3.95 13.96
CA ASP A 50 -24.67 5.31 13.41
C ASP A 50 -25.51 5.38 12.13
N ASN A 51 -25.69 4.24 11.43
CA ASN A 51 -26.48 4.13 10.20
C ASN A 51 -27.35 2.86 10.20
N PHE A 52 -28.59 3.02 10.65
CA PHE A 52 -29.57 1.94 10.74
C PHE A 52 -29.92 1.34 9.37
N GLU A 53 -30.20 2.17 8.36
CA GLU A 53 -30.55 1.69 7.01
C GLU A 53 -29.39 0.93 6.36
N GLY A 54 -28.17 1.43 6.55
CA GLY A 54 -26.94 0.77 6.11
C GLY A 54 -26.74 -0.59 6.77
N LEU A 55 -26.99 -0.69 8.08
CA LEU A 55 -26.93 -1.96 8.82
C LEU A 55 -27.97 -2.96 8.30
N ILE A 56 -29.24 -2.57 8.13
CA ILE A 56 -30.29 -3.44 7.58
C ILE A 56 -29.91 -3.94 6.19
N LYS A 57 -29.46 -3.05 5.30
CA LYS A 57 -29.05 -3.43 3.94
C LYS A 57 -27.90 -4.44 3.92
N ARG A 58 -26.96 -4.36 4.86
CA ARG A 58 -25.87 -5.35 5.01
C ARG A 58 -26.37 -6.70 5.47
N LEU A 59 -27.29 -6.71 6.45
CA LEU A 59 -27.89 -7.93 6.98
C LEU A 59 -28.79 -8.62 5.95
N GLU A 60 -29.35 -7.89 4.99
CA GLU A 60 -30.23 -8.43 3.94
C GLU A 60 -29.51 -8.80 2.64
N ASP A 61 -28.21 -8.55 2.51
CA ASP A 61 -27.45 -8.83 1.28
C ASP A 61 -27.24 -10.34 1.09
N PRO A 62 -27.91 -10.99 0.10
CA PRO A 62 -27.86 -12.44 -0.05
C PRO A 62 -26.48 -12.97 -0.45
N LEU A 63 -25.67 -12.15 -1.14
CA LEU A 63 -24.31 -12.55 -1.51
C LEU A 63 -23.39 -12.55 -0.29
N LYS A 64 -23.55 -11.57 0.61
CA LYS A 64 -22.77 -11.52 1.86
C LYS A 64 -23.22 -12.56 2.88
N GLN A 65 -24.51 -12.90 2.90
CA GLN A 65 -25.03 -14.04 3.67
C GLN A 65 -24.42 -15.36 3.19
N ARG A 66 -24.32 -15.55 1.86
CA ARG A 66 -23.77 -16.76 1.24
C ARG A 66 -22.26 -16.89 1.43
N ASP A 67 -21.52 -15.79 1.30
CA ASP A 67 -20.05 -15.77 1.39
C ASP A 67 -19.55 -15.55 2.83
N ALA A 68 -20.40 -15.74 3.84
CA ALA A 68 -20.04 -15.65 5.27
C ALA A 68 -19.04 -16.75 5.70
N ASP A 69 -18.99 -17.85 4.96
CA ASP A 69 -18.08 -18.97 5.18
C ASP A 69 -16.85 -18.93 4.28
N LYS A 70 -15.71 -19.36 4.83
CA LYS A 70 -14.46 -19.49 4.08
C LYS A 70 -14.62 -20.57 3.02
N THR A 71 -14.22 -20.26 1.79
CA THR A 71 -14.29 -21.20 0.66
C THR A 71 -13.27 -22.32 0.86
N SER A 72 -13.73 -23.58 0.76
CA SER A 72 -12.84 -24.75 0.88
C SER A 72 -11.90 -24.85 -0.32
N ALA A 73 -10.63 -25.16 -0.06
CA ALA A 73 -9.64 -25.40 -1.11
C ALA A 73 -10.08 -26.51 -2.07
N VAL A 74 -10.76 -27.55 -1.56
CA VAL A 74 -11.29 -28.68 -2.34
C VAL A 74 -12.33 -28.23 -3.37
N LEU A 75 -13.20 -27.28 -3.00
CA LEU A 75 -14.22 -26.73 -3.90
C LEU A 75 -13.64 -25.81 -4.98
N THR A 76 -12.35 -25.46 -4.88
CA THR A 76 -11.65 -24.59 -5.82
C THR A 76 -10.56 -25.32 -6.62
N GLU A 77 -10.37 -26.62 -6.37
CA GLU A 77 -9.29 -27.43 -6.92
C GLU A 77 -9.35 -27.53 -8.44
N GLU A 78 -10.52 -27.84 -9.03
CA GLU A 78 -10.67 -27.97 -10.48
C GLU A 78 -10.33 -26.67 -11.22
N ALA A 79 -10.77 -25.53 -10.70
CA ALA A 79 -10.47 -24.22 -11.28
C ALA A 79 -8.97 -23.88 -11.18
N TYR A 80 -8.30 -24.31 -10.11
CA TYR A 80 -6.87 -24.17 -9.91
C TYR A 80 -6.06 -25.07 -10.87
N LEU A 81 -6.48 -26.33 -11.03
CA LEU A 81 -5.85 -27.30 -11.92
C LEU A 81 -5.98 -26.89 -13.40
N LEU A 82 -7.16 -26.40 -13.82
CA LEU A 82 -7.38 -25.84 -15.15
C LEU A 82 -6.44 -24.66 -15.45
N LYS A 83 -6.19 -23.82 -14.44
CA LYS A 83 -5.26 -22.69 -14.54
C LYS A 83 -3.82 -23.17 -14.67
N GLN A 84 -3.40 -24.19 -13.91
CA GLN A 84 -2.07 -24.79 -14.04
C GLN A 84 -1.84 -25.48 -15.39
N GLN A 85 -2.80 -26.28 -15.87
CA GLN A 85 -2.69 -26.95 -17.16
C GLN A 85 -2.57 -25.96 -18.32
N LYS A 86 -3.29 -24.84 -18.25
CA LYS A 86 -3.16 -23.74 -19.23
C LYS A 86 -1.77 -23.11 -19.18
N GLN A 87 -1.21 -22.91 -18.00
CA GLN A 87 0.16 -22.38 -17.83
C GLN A 87 1.23 -23.36 -18.33
N GLN A 88 1.09 -24.65 -18.05
CA GLN A 88 2.01 -25.68 -18.54
C GLN A 88 2.00 -25.75 -20.07
N ARG A 89 0.83 -25.78 -20.72
CA ARG A 89 0.73 -25.78 -22.19
C ARG A 89 1.39 -24.58 -22.84
N ILE A 90 1.32 -23.41 -22.20
CA ILE A 90 1.99 -22.20 -22.66
C ILE A 90 3.51 -22.35 -22.46
N SER A 91 3.95 -22.85 -21.31
CA SER A 91 5.37 -23.09 -21.02
C SER A 91 6.02 -24.07 -22.01
N THR A 92 5.35 -25.16 -22.37
CA THR A 92 5.90 -26.16 -23.31
C THR A 92 6.08 -25.58 -24.70
N LYS A 93 5.07 -24.84 -25.21
CA LYS A 93 5.17 -24.17 -26.52
C LYS A 93 6.26 -23.11 -26.60
N LEU A 94 6.64 -22.52 -25.47
CA LEU A 94 7.71 -21.53 -25.39
C LEU A 94 9.09 -22.19 -25.31
N LEU A 95 9.19 -23.33 -24.62
CA LEU A 95 10.42 -24.14 -24.57
C LEU A 95 10.79 -24.70 -25.95
N ASP A 96 9.80 -25.21 -26.70
CA ASP A 96 10.04 -25.73 -28.06
C ASP A 96 10.58 -24.63 -28.99
N ARG A 97 10.03 -23.42 -28.92
CA ARG A 97 10.50 -22.26 -29.71
C ARG A 97 11.87 -21.75 -29.27
N ALA A 98 12.20 -21.84 -27.98
CA ALA A 98 13.50 -21.45 -27.47
C ALA A 98 14.60 -22.44 -27.91
N GLN A 99 14.30 -23.74 -27.99
CA GLN A 99 15.24 -24.74 -28.50
C GLN A 99 15.54 -24.56 -29.99
N GLU A 100 14.56 -24.17 -30.81
CA GLU A 100 14.79 -23.82 -32.22
C GLU A 100 15.76 -22.64 -32.37
N HIS A 101 15.65 -21.61 -31.52
CA HIS A 101 16.55 -20.44 -31.54
C HIS A 101 17.97 -20.72 -31.00
N ILE A 102 18.12 -21.60 -30.01
CA ILE A 102 19.43 -21.96 -29.42
C ILE A 102 20.32 -22.72 -30.42
N LEU A 103 19.71 -23.50 -31.33
CA LEU A 103 20.45 -24.17 -32.41
C LEU A 103 21.00 -23.19 -33.46
N GLU A 104 20.38 -22.02 -33.63
CA GLU A 104 20.85 -20.98 -34.56
C GLU A 104 21.94 -20.08 -33.96
N GLU A 105 21.85 -19.75 -32.66
CA GLU A 105 22.76 -18.79 -32.00
C GLU A 105 24.10 -19.40 -31.49
N SER A 106 24.22 -20.72 -31.45
CA SER A 106 25.45 -21.41 -30.97
C SER A 106 26.69 -21.26 -31.87
N LYS A 107 26.63 -20.45 -32.95
CA LYS A 107 27.72 -20.27 -33.91
C LYS A 107 28.64 -19.06 -33.66
N GLU A 108 28.31 -18.08 -32.83
CA GLU A 108 29.13 -16.88 -32.67
C GLU A 108 29.46 -16.50 -31.21
N GLN A 109 30.54 -17.14 -30.76
CA GLN A 109 31.63 -16.66 -29.90
C GLN A 109 31.36 -15.94 -28.56
N VAL A 110 31.87 -16.65 -27.55
CA VAL A 110 32.26 -16.31 -26.17
C VAL A 110 33.48 -15.36 -26.12
N LYS A 111 33.52 -14.41 -25.16
CA LYS A 111 34.71 -14.13 -24.28
C LYS A 111 34.51 -13.00 -23.22
N ASP A 112 34.67 -13.43 -21.96
CA ASP A 112 35.26 -12.84 -20.73
C ASP A 112 35.18 -11.35 -20.33
N PHE A 113 34.76 -11.13 -19.06
CA PHE A 113 34.73 -9.86 -18.32
C PHE A 113 35.77 -9.82 -17.17
N PRO A 114 36.35 -8.65 -16.80
CA PRO A 114 37.21 -8.51 -15.62
C PRO A 114 36.50 -7.94 -14.37
N PHE A 115 37.23 -8.05 -13.26
CA PHE A 115 36.85 -8.19 -11.85
C PHE A 115 36.45 -6.89 -11.09
N ILE A 116 35.61 -7.05 -10.06
CA ILE A 116 34.98 -6.04 -9.18
C ILE A 116 35.92 -5.56 -8.06
N LYS A 117 35.92 -4.25 -7.74
CA LYS A 117 36.40 -3.73 -6.43
C LYS A 117 35.23 -3.19 -5.59
N LYS A 118 35.13 -3.68 -4.35
CA LYS A 118 34.18 -3.23 -3.30
C LYS A 118 34.72 -1.99 -2.57
N TYR A 119 33.85 -1.03 -2.27
CA TYR A 119 34.07 0.01 -1.25
C TYR A 119 32.81 0.19 -0.41
N GLU A 120 32.98 0.11 0.91
CA GLU A 120 31.96 0.33 1.95
C GLU A 120 31.96 1.80 2.41
N PHE A 121 30.79 2.35 2.73
CA PHE A 121 30.67 3.59 3.52
C PHE A 121 29.57 3.44 4.58
N ALA A 122 29.97 3.68 5.83
CA ALA A 122 29.18 3.54 7.04
C ALA A 122 28.28 4.75 7.34
N GLN A 123 27.09 4.50 7.90
CA GLN A 123 26.28 5.48 8.65
C GLN A 123 26.00 4.93 10.06
N LYS A 124 26.00 5.81 11.07
CA LYS A 124 25.85 5.44 12.50
C LYS A 124 24.37 5.16 12.86
N PRO A 125 24.08 4.07 13.58
CA PRO A 125 22.71 3.73 13.98
C PRO A 125 22.28 4.42 15.29
N SER A 126 20.95 4.55 15.50
CA SER A 126 20.35 5.01 16.76
C SER A 126 19.77 3.83 17.55
N ILE A 127 20.10 3.71 18.83
CA ILE A 127 19.67 2.63 19.72
C ILE A 127 18.25 2.90 20.26
N ASN A 128 17.30 1.98 20.10
CA ASN A 128 15.98 2.04 20.76
C ASN A 128 16.09 1.48 22.19
N ALA A 129 15.85 2.32 23.20
CA ALA A 129 16.03 1.95 24.61
C ALA A 129 15.00 0.93 25.14
N GLU A 130 13.77 0.92 24.61
CA GLU A 130 12.71 0.01 25.07
C GLU A 130 12.93 -1.40 24.52
N GLU A 131 13.28 -1.52 23.24
CA GLU A 131 13.66 -2.79 22.63
C GLU A 131 14.91 -3.37 23.29
N LEU A 132 15.90 -2.51 23.55
CA LEU A 132 17.11 -2.90 24.25
C LEU A 132 16.82 -3.39 25.67
N TYR A 133 15.91 -2.74 26.40
CA TYR A 133 15.51 -3.15 27.74
C TYR A 133 14.81 -4.51 27.74
N ASN A 134 13.92 -4.77 26.77
CA ASN A 134 13.29 -6.09 26.61
C ASN A 134 14.31 -7.18 26.27
N GLY A 135 15.32 -6.86 25.45
CA GLY A 135 16.45 -7.75 25.19
C GLY A 135 17.24 -8.09 26.46
N LEU A 136 17.47 -7.11 27.34
CA LEU A 136 18.14 -7.34 28.63
C LEU A 136 17.32 -8.23 29.57
N LEU A 137 15.99 -8.11 29.58
CA LEU A 137 15.13 -8.98 30.39
C LEU A 137 15.26 -10.45 29.98
N ASN A 138 15.40 -10.73 28.68
CA ASN A 138 15.59 -12.10 28.17
C ASN A 138 16.92 -12.74 28.60
N VAL A 139 17.89 -11.93 29.01
CA VAL A 139 19.21 -12.38 29.48
C VAL A 139 19.49 -11.96 30.93
N SER A 140 18.44 -11.62 31.70
CA SER A 140 18.54 -11.03 33.04
C SER A 140 19.36 -11.88 34.01
N ASP A 141 19.20 -13.21 33.98
CA ASP A 141 20.00 -14.15 34.79
C ASP A 141 21.51 -14.00 34.54
N SER A 142 21.91 -14.08 33.28
CA SER A 142 23.31 -13.98 32.85
C SER A 142 23.87 -12.58 33.10
N LEU A 143 23.07 -11.54 32.82
CA LEU A 143 23.43 -10.14 33.05
C LEU A 143 23.68 -9.86 34.53
N VAL A 144 22.76 -10.25 35.41
CA VAL A 144 22.87 -9.97 36.84
C VAL A 144 24.07 -10.71 37.45
N LYS A 145 24.30 -11.97 37.03
CA LYS A 145 25.49 -12.73 37.44
C LYS A 145 26.80 -12.13 36.92
N SER A 146 26.82 -11.59 35.71
CA SER A 146 28.04 -10.96 35.17
C SER A 146 28.36 -9.62 35.83
N LEU A 147 27.35 -8.92 36.35
CA LEU A 147 27.52 -7.65 37.08
C LEU A 147 27.87 -7.84 38.55
N LEU A 148 27.21 -8.78 39.24
CA LEU A 148 27.26 -8.90 40.71
C LEU A 148 27.85 -10.22 41.21
N GLY A 149 28.14 -11.17 40.32
CA GLY A 149 28.55 -12.53 40.65
C GLY A 149 27.38 -13.45 41.03
N GLU A 150 27.70 -14.61 41.62
CA GLU A 150 26.70 -15.59 42.01
C GLU A 150 25.82 -15.09 43.16
N PRO A 151 24.49 -15.26 43.08
CA PRO A 151 23.57 -14.83 44.14
C PRO A 151 23.68 -15.74 45.36
N ASN A 152 23.18 -15.27 46.50
CA ASN A 152 23.10 -16.09 47.71
C ASN A 152 22.04 -17.20 47.51
N HIS A 153 22.50 -18.41 47.18
CA HIS A 153 21.63 -19.55 46.87
C HIS A 153 20.66 -19.94 47.99
N ARG A 154 20.95 -19.58 49.25
CA ARG A 154 20.04 -19.89 50.38
C ARG A 154 18.84 -18.95 50.46
N LEU A 155 18.96 -17.74 49.91
CA LEU A 155 17.96 -16.67 50.02
C LEU A 155 17.33 -16.32 48.67
N SER A 156 17.89 -16.83 47.58
CA SER A 156 17.43 -16.55 46.21
C SER A 156 16.46 -17.64 45.73
N THR A 157 15.54 -17.26 44.86
CA THR A 157 14.65 -18.16 44.12
C THR A 157 14.93 -18.05 42.63
N GLN A 158 14.23 -18.84 41.79
CA GLN A 158 14.42 -18.82 40.34
C GLN A 158 14.01 -17.49 39.68
N SER A 159 13.16 -16.68 40.32
CA SER A 159 12.71 -15.37 39.79
C SER A 159 13.23 -14.18 40.61
N GLU A 160 13.89 -14.44 41.74
CA GLU A 160 14.34 -13.42 42.69
C GLU A 160 15.75 -13.71 43.19
N TYR A 161 16.70 -12.88 42.81
CA TYR A 161 18.09 -12.98 43.29
C TYR A 161 18.33 -12.05 44.46
N ARG A 162 19.04 -12.59 45.46
CA ARG A 162 19.43 -11.88 46.67
C ARG A 162 20.93 -11.89 46.87
N TYR A 163 21.47 -10.71 47.15
CA TYR A 163 22.89 -10.47 47.37
C TYR A 163 23.14 -9.88 48.76
N GLY A 164 24.33 -10.16 49.32
CA GLY A 164 24.70 -9.82 50.69
C GLY A 164 24.38 -10.94 51.70
N ALA A 165 25.02 -10.88 52.88
CA ALA A 165 24.90 -11.92 53.92
C ALA A 165 23.46 -12.13 54.44
N LYS A 166 22.66 -11.06 54.41
CA LYS A 166 21.23 -11.07 54.80
C LYS A 166 20.28 -10.85 53.61
N GLY A 167 20.78 -10.84 52.36
CA GLY A 167 19.97 -10.57 51.17
C GLY A 167 19.49 -9.13 51.07
N SER A 168 20.37 -8.16 51.39
CA SER A 168 20.09 -6.72 51.41
C SER A 168 19.87 -6.11 50.03
N LEU A 169 20.43 -6.70 48.97
CA LEU A 169 20.10 -6.36 47.59
C LEU A 169 19.20 -7.43 47.00
N LYS A 170 18.08 -6.99 46.45
CA LYS A 170 17.04 -7.83 45.88
C LYS A 170 16.82 -7.48 44.42
N ILE A 171 16.79 -8.47 43.53
CA ILE A 171 16.64 -8.30 42.08
C ILE A 171 15.58 -9.26 41.56
N TYR A 172 14.58 -8.76 40.85
CA TYR A 172 13.52 -9.56 40.23
C TYR A 172 13.88 -9.80 38.77
N LEU A 173 14.13 -11.06 38.38
CA LEU A 173 14.62 -11.38 37.02
C LEU A 173 13.55 -11.14 35.94
N ASP A 174 12.27 -11.30 36.28
CA ASP A 174 11.15 -11.15 35.34
C ASP A 174 10.88 -9.69 34.97
N SER A 175 11.10 -8.76 35.91
CA SER A 175 10.84 -7.32 35.72
C SER A 175 12.10 -6.49 35.56
N GLY A 176 13.26 -7.06 35.90
CA GLY A 176 14.55 -6.35 35.91
C GLY A 176 14.66 -5.28 36.98
N LEU A 177 13.70 -5.20 37.91
CA LEU A 177 13.68 -4.24 39.00
C LEU A 177 14.54 -4.74 40.17
N TRP A 178 15.25 -3.82 40.81
CA TRP A 178 16.04 -4.11 41.99
C TRP A 178 15.84 -3.08 43.10
N HIS A 179 16.09 -3.51 44.33
CA HIS A 179 16.00 -2.69 45.53
C HIS A 179 17.09 -3.08 46.54
N HIS A 180 17.79 -2.09 47.08
CA HIS A 180 18.84 -2.26 48.09
C HIS A 180 18.36 -1.71 49.44
N PHE A 181 18.04 -2.60 50.37
CA PHE A 181 17.41 -2.25 51.65
C PHE A 181 18.30 -1.47 52.62
N GLU A 182 19.63 -1.55 52.49
CA GLU A 182 20.56 -0.81 53.36
C GLU A 182 20.80 0.63 52.89
N THR A 183 20.67 0.90 51.60
CA THR A 183 20.92 2.23 51.01
C THR A 183 19.62 2.94 50.60
N GLY A 184 18.51 2.20 50.49
CA GLY A 184 17.23 2.71 50.00
C GLY A 184 17.18 2.90 48.48
N GLU A 185 18.25 2.54 47.77
CA GLU A 185 18.32 2.68 46.33
C GLU A 185 17.48 1.63 45.62
N SER A 186 16.87 2.01 44.51
CA SER A 186 16.12 1.11 43.65
C SER A 186 16.23 1.55 42.19
N GLY A 187 16.02 0.62 41.28
CA GLY A 187 16.15 0.91 39.86
C GLY A 187 15.78 -0.27 38.98
N ASN A 188 15.99 -0.08 37.70
CA ASN A 188 15.81 -1.10 36.67
C ASN A 188 17.18 -1.62 36.18
N LEU A 189 17.22 -2.54 35.21
CA LEU A 189 18.48 -3.11 34.71
C LEU A 189 19.46 -2.07 34.13
N PHE A 190 18.99 -0.97 33.53
CA PHE A 190 19.88 0.09 33.07
C PHE A 190 20.56 0.80 34.25
N HIS A 191 19.80 1.11 35.30
CA HIS A 191 20.37 1.70 36.52
C HIS A 191 21.34 0.74 37.21
N LEU A 192 21.10 -0.58 37.12
CA LEU A 192 22.03 -1.58 37.64
C LEU A 192 23.34 -1.60 36.85
N ILE A 193 23.26 -1.58 35.51
CA ILE A 193 24.44 -1.50 34.63
C ILE A 193 25.22 -0.21 34.89
N GLU A 194 24.52 0.93 34.95
CA GLU A 194 25.12 2.24 35.21
C GLU A 194 25.88 2.26 36.54
N ARG A 195 25.27 1.73 37.60
CA ARG A 195 25.86 1.66 38.94
C ARG A 195 27.09 0.75 38.98
N GLU A 196 26.96 -0.49 38.53
CA GLU A 196 28.04 -1.49 38.66
C GLU A 196 29.20 -1.26 37.68
N LYS A 197 28.95 -0.54 36.58
CA LYS A 197 29.99 -0.19 35.59
C LYS A 197 30.52 1.22 35.77
N GLY A 198 29.97 2.00 36.71
CA GLY A 198 30.40 3.37 36.99
C GLY A 198 30.24 4.31 35.79
N LEU A 199 29.17 4.14 35.02
CA LEU A 199 28.94 4.93 33.80
C LEU A 199 28.36 6.30 34.15
N SER A 200 28.74 7.32 33.38
CA SER A 200 28.47 8.73 33.72
C SER A 200 27.17 9.28 33.14
N GLY A 201 26.45 8.48 32.34
CA GLY A 201 25.11 8.82 31.90
C GLY A 201 24.45 7.80 30.97
N PHE A 202 23.15 8.00 30.78
CA PHE A 202 22.23 7.08 30.10
C PHE A 202 22.69 6.60 28.71
N LYS A 203 23.39 7.44 27.95
CA LYS A 203 23.90 7.07 26.61
C LYS A 203 24.97 5.97 26.68
N GLU A 204 25.91 6.09 27.60
CA GLU A 204 26.98 5.09 27.79
C GLU A 204 26.37 3.77 28.27
N THR A 205 25.36 3.85 29.14
CA THR A 205 24.58 2.71 29.61
C THR A 205 23.88 1.98 28.46
N LEU A 206 23.27 2.71 27.52
CA LEU A 206 22.65 2.12 26.32
C LEU A 206 23.68 1.46 25.39
N GLU A 207 24.84 2.07 25.19
CA GLU A 207 25.91 1.50 24.37
C GLU A 207 26.47 0.20 24.97
N HIS A 208 26.68 0.18 26.29
CA HIS A 208 27.15 -1.02 26.98
C HIS A 208 26.08 -2.14 26.96
N ALA A 209 24.83 -1.81 27.21
CA ALA A 209 23.72 -2.76 27.13
C ALA A 209 23.57 -3.33 25.71
N ALA A 210 23.69 -2.49 24.68
CA ALA A 210 23.62 -2.92 23.29
C ALA A 210 24.76 -3.88 22.92
N GLN A 211 25.97 -3.63 23.42
CA GLN A 211 27.10 -4.55 23.25
C GLN A 211 26.88 -5.88 23.97
N TYR A 212 26.34 -5.86 25.19
CA TYR A 212 26.14 -7.06 26.00
C TYR A 212 25.19 -8.06 25.35
N ILE A 213 24.11 -7.58 24.72
CA ILE A 213 23.12 -8.45 24.06
C ILE A 213 23.33 -8.60 22.54
N HIS A 214 24.44 -8.08 22.01
CA HIS A 214 24.70 -8.02 20.57
C HIS A 214 23.56 -7.36 19.77
N TYR A 215 22.99 -6.28 20.32
CA TYR A 215 21.86 -5.56 19.74
C TYR A 215 22.23 -4.95 18.37
N ILE A 216 21.45 -5.29 17.35
CA ILE A 216 21.56 -4.71 16.00
C ILE A 216 20.41 -3.72 15.83
N PRO A 217 20.65 -2.40 15.91
CA PRO A 217 19.59 -1.39 15.83
C PRO A 217 18.87 -1.36 14.48
N GLU A 218 17.53 -1.40 14.51
CA GLU A 218 16.69 -1.10 13.34
C GLU A 218 16.61 0.42 13.07
N TYR A 219 16.52 0.78 11.79
CA TYR A 219 16.37 2.17 11.36
C TYR A 219 14.91 2.62 11.51
N GLU A 220 14.58 3.38 12.57
CA GLU A 220 13.24 3.92 12.75
C GLU A 220 12.94 5.18 11.91
N ARG A 221 11.75 5.21 11.29
CA ARG A 221 11.13 6.40 10.68
C ARG A 221 10.22 7.09 11.71
N LYS A 222 10.43 8.39 11.96
CA LYS A 222 9.43 9.22 12.65
C LYS A 222 8.24 9.54 11.71
N ALA A 223 7.02 9.46 12.25
CA ALA A 223 5.81 9.93 11.58
C ALA A 223 5.85 11.45 11.34
N PRO A 224 5.27 11.98 10.24
CA PRO A 224 5.35 13.40 9.93
C PRO A 224 4.41 14.22 10.83
N GLN A 225 4.99 15.00 11.74
CA GLN A 225 4.34 16.19 12.27
C GLN A 225 4.27 17.27 11.18
N LYS A 226 3.20 18.08 11.18
CA LYS A 226 2.96 19.21 10.26
C LYS A 226 4.27 19.97 9.99
N LEU A 227 4.73 19.94 8.74
CA LEU A 227 6.03 20.48 8.37
C LEU A 227 6.05 22.02 8.45
N ASN A 228 7.02 22.56 9.17
CA ASN A 228 7.45 23.95 9.01
C ASN A 228 8.11 24.12 7.63
N GLU A 229 7.82 25.24 6.97
CA GLU A 229 8.28 25.58 5.60
C GLU A 229 9.80 25.46 5.39
N LYS A 230 10.60 25.65 6.45
CA LYS A 230 12.07 25.50 6.42
C LYS A 230 12.52 24.04 6.25
N LYS A 231 11.84 23.08 6.90
CA LYS A 231 12.11 21.63 6.75
C LYS A 231 11.62 21.09 5.41
N GLU A 232 10.55 21.64 4.84
CA GLU A 232 10.12 21.25 3.49
C GLU A 232 11.16 21.56 2.41
N ARG A 233 11.85 22.70 2.54
CA ARG A 233 12.97 23.06 1.64
C ARG A 233 14.13 22.08 1.78
N GLU A 234 14.54 21.75 3.01
CA GLU A 234 15.61 20.78 3.28
C GLU A 234 15.27 19.35 2.80
N VAL A 235 14.02 18.91 2.95
CA VAL A 235 13.56 17.59 2.46
C VAL A 235 13.48 17.54 0.93
N LYS A 236 13.07 18.62 0.27
CA LYS A 236 13.11 18.73 -1.21
C LYS A 236 14.55 18.70 -1.73
N GLU A 237 15.46 19.38 -1.04
CA GLU A 237 16.89 19.39 -1.36
C GLU A 237 17.50 17.99 -1.21
N GLY A 238 17.25 17.30 -0.10
CA GLY A 238 17.72 15.92 0.11
C GLY A 238 17.17 14.91 -0.91
N LYS A 239 15.95 15.12 -1.43
CA LYS A 239 15.39 14.31 -2.52
C LYS A 239 16.00 14.62 -3.88
N ARG A 240 16.35 15.89 -4.16
CA ARG A 240 17.09 16.30 -5.36
C ARG A 240 18.50 15.71 -5.35
N GLN A 241 19.16 15.69 -4.18
CA GLN A 241 20.45 15.03 -3.96
C GLN A 241 20.39 13.52 -4.23
N LEU A 242 19.28 12.84 -3.87
CA LEU A 242 19.10 11.42 -4.22
C LEU A 242 19.02 11.19 -5.74
N ALA A 243 18.28 12.02 -6.46
CA ALA A 243 18.18 11.91 -7.92
C ALA A 243 19.57 12.13 -8.58
N GLN A 244 20.32 13.14 -8.13
CA GLN A 244 21.69 13.38 -8.60
C GLN A 244 22.63 12.21 -8.28
N LYS A 245 22.57 11.67 -7.06
CA LYS A 245 23.36 10.49 -6.66
C LYS A 245 23.06 9.28 -7.54
N LEU A 246 21.77 8.99 -7.76
CA LEU A 246 21.36 7.89 -8.62
C LEU A 246 21.81 8.08 -10.07
N PHE A 247 21.80 9.32 -10.57
CA PHE A 247 22.31 9.62 -11.90
C PHE A 247 23.80 9.29 -12.02
N GLN A 248 24.62 9.72 -11.05
CA GLN A 248 26.06 9.42 -11.00
C GLN A 248 26.34 7.91 -10.89
N GLN A 249 25.49 7.16 -10.21
CA GLN A 249 25.61 5.70 -10.04
C GLN A 249 25.03 4.89 -11.22
N SER A 250 24.38 5.56 -12.18
CA SER A 250 23.69 4.91 -13.28
C SER A 250 24.50 4.90 -14.58
N GLN A 251 24.22 3.92 -15.42
CA GLN A 251 24.87 3.69 -16.70
C GLN A 251 23.85 3.69 -17.86
N PRO A 252 24.28 3.75 -19.13
CA PRO A 252 23.40 3.56 -20.28
C PRO A 252 22.60 2.25 -20.21
N ILE A 253 21.47 2.19 -20.92
CA ILE A 253 20.56 1.03 -20.91
C ILE A 253 21.12 -0.16 -21.70
N GLN A 254 21.82 0.09 -22.80
CA GLN A 254 22.31 -0.95 -23.71
C GLN A 254 23.17 -2.00 -22.97
N GLY A 255 22.92 -3.28 -23.23
CA GLY A 255 23.59 -4.42 -22.60
C GLY A 255 23.13 -4.71 -21.17
N THR A 256 22.09 -4.05 -20.65
CA THR A 256 21.62 -4.22 -19.27
C THR A 256 20.29 -4.98 -19.18
N ILE A 257 19.89 -5.39 -17.97
CA ILE A 257 18.56 -5.99 -17.80
C ILE A 257 17.42 -5.00 -18.03
N ALA A 258 17.66 -3.70 -17.95
CA ALA A 258 16.63 -2.70 -18.28
C ALA A 258 16.34 -2.65 -19.78
N GLU A 259 17.33 -2.94 -20.62
CA GLU A 259 17.11 -3.14 -22.06
C GLU A 259 16.20 -4.35 -22.29
N LYS A 260 16.48 -5.48 -21.62
CA LYS A 260 15.61 -6.66 -21.66
C LYS A 260 14.18 -6.35 -21.20
N TYR A 261 14.04 -5.53 -20.15
CA TYR A 261 12.73 -5.04 -19.71
C TYR A 261 11.99 -4.28 -20.82
N LEU A 262 12.65 -3.32 -21.47
CA LEU A 262 12.04 -2.49 -22.51
C LEU A 262 11.74 -3.30 -23.78
N ILE A 263 12.69 -4.09 -24.27
CA ILE A 263 12.54 -4.82 -25.53
C ILE A 263 11.63 -6.04 -25.34
N ILE A 264 11.97 -6.95 -24.43
CA ILE A 264 11.33 -8.27 -24.33
C ILE A 264 9.96 -8.18 -23.66
N HIS A 265 9.85 -7.43 -22.56
CA HIS A 265 8.60 -7.37 -21.79
C HIS A 265 7.65 -6.26 -22.26
N ARG A 266 8.16 -5.25 -22.97
CA ARG A 266 7.38 -4.07 -23.35
C ARG A 266 7.35 -3.80 -24.85
N GLY A 267 8.15 -4.47 -25.67
CA GLY A 267 8.20 -4.26 -27.12
C GLY A 267 8.74 -2.88 -27.53
N LEU A 268 9.65 -2.31 -26.75
CA LEU A 268 10.15 -0.95 -26.90
C LEU A 268 11.61 -0.97 -27.35
N ALA A 269 11.85 -0.77 -28.65
CA ALA A 269 13.20 -0.73 -29.22
C ALA A 269 13.76 0.71 -29.30
N HIS A 270 12.92 1.69 -29.66
CA HIS A 270 13.35 3.09 -29.76
C HIS A 270 13.38 3.80 -28.39
N TYR A 271 14.46 3.64 -27.63
CA TYR A 271 14.67 4.30 -26.33
C TYR A 271 16.00 5.07 -26.22
N ASP A 272 16.86 5.03 -27.24
CA ASP A 272 18.24 5.54 -27.20
C ASP A 272 18.35 7.04 -26.91
N HIS A 273 17.32 7.81 -27.29
CA HIS A 273 17.26 9.26 -27.10
C HIS A 273 16.39 9.69 -25.91
N ALA A 274 16.00 8.74 -25.07
CA ALA A 274 15.22 9.00 -23.86
C ALA A 274 16.14 9.31 -22.67
N ASP A 275 15.66 10.11 -21.71
CA ASP A 275 16.33 10.37 -20.43
C ASP A 275 16.20 9.17 -19.46
N LEU A 276 16.54 7.99 -19.95
CA LEU A 276 16.47 6.73 -19.24
C LEU A 276 17.87 6.16 -19.00
N ARG A 277 18.08 5.58 -17.83
CA ARG A 277 19.36 4.97 -17.43
C ARG A 277 19.11 3.73 -16.60
N PHE A 278 20.14 2.91 -16.44
CA PHE A 278 20.11 1.73 -15.61
C PHE A 278 20.94 1.93 -14.34
N CYS A 279 20.42 1.52 -13.18
CA CYS A 279 21.20 1.40 -11.95
C CYS A 279 21.19 -0.05 -11.47
N ARG A 280 22.38 -0.62 -11.25
CA ARG A 280 22.53 -2.04 -10.88
C ARG A 280 22.06 -2.36 -9.47
N SER A 281 22.03 -1.36 -8.59
CA SER A 281 21.72 -1.54 -7.18
C SER A 281 20.98 -0.32 -6.64
N VAL A 282 19.68 -0.48 -6.40
CA VAL A 282 18.83 0.51 -5.74
C VAL A 282 18.21 -0.11 -4.51
N TYR A 283 18.27 0.62 -3.41
CA TYR A 283 17.66 0.22 -2.15
C TYR A 283 16.14 0.07 -2.29
N THR A 284 15.60 -1.00 -1.71
CA THR A 284 14.16 -1.23 -1.58
C THR A 284 13.85 -2.06 -0.34
N ARG A 285 12.61 -1.99 0.11
CA ARG A 285 12.07 -2.87 1.16
C ARG A 285 11.15 -3.92 0.53
N THR A 286 11.22 -5.15 1.05
CA THR A 286 10.34 -6.28 0.77
C THR A 286 9.72 -6.77 2.07
N GLN A 287 8.85 -7.77 1.96
CA GLN A 287 8.34 -8.51 3.12
C GLN A 287 9.50 -9.18 3.90
N ASP A 288 10.53 -9.64 3.20
CA ASP A 288 11.71 -10.30 3.79
C ASP A 288 12.79 -9.33 4.29
N GLY A 289 12.51 -8.02 4.30
CA GLY A 289 13.42 -7.00 4.82
C GLY A 289 14.00 -6.05 3.76
N GLN A 290 15.21 -5.56 4.01
CA GLN A 290 15.87 -4.59 3.14
C GLN A 290 16.71 -5.30 2.07
N LYS A 291 16.57 -4.89 0.81
CA LYS A 291 17.36 -5.45 -0.29
C LYS A 291 17.79 -4.38 -1.29
N HIS A 292 18.73 -4.75 -2.14
CA HIS A 292 19.13 -3.95 -3.29
C HIS A 292 18.79 -4.68 -4.57
N VAL A 293 18.15 -3.97 -5.50
CA VAL A 293 17.72 -4.53 -6.78
C VAL A 293 18.13 -3.64 -7.94
N PRO A 294 18.35 -4.22 -9.12
CA PRO A 294 18.54 -3.44 -10.33
C PRO A 294 17.27 -2.65 -10.67
N ALA A 295 17.43 -1.49 -11.31
CA ALA A 295 16.32 -0.61 -11.63
C ALA A 295 16.53 0.15 -12.94
N LEU A 296 15.43 0.32 -13.67
CA LEU A 296 15.30 1.32 -14.73
C LEU A 296 14.99 2.68 -14.09
N LEU A 297 15.79 3.68 -14.42
CA LEU A 297 15.66 5.05 -13.94
C LEU A 297 15.20 5.96 -15.06
N ALA A 298 14.20 6.79 -14.81
CA ALA A 298 13.72 7.82 -15.72
C ALA A 298 13.92 9.20 -15.09
N PHE A 299 14.77 10.03 -15.70
CA PHE A 299 15.15 11.32 -15.16
C PHE A 299 14.42 12.45 -15.86
N SER A 300 13.97 13.42 -15.08
CA SER A 300 13.52 14.70 -15.60
C SER A 300 14.64 15.73 -15.49
N LYS A 301 14.90 16.41 -16.60
CA LYS A 301 15.96 17.41 -16.74
C LYS A 301 15.41 18.74 -17.26
N ASP A 302 16.07 19.84 -16.92
CA ASP A 302 15.89 21.11 -17.59
C ASP A 302 16.79 21.23 -18.84
N GLU A 303 16.67 22.34 -19.58
CA GLU A 303 17.48 22.62 -20.77
C GLU A 303 18.99 22.74 -20.48
N GLN A 304 19.35 23.04 -19.23
CA GLN A 304 20.73 23.12 -18.77
C GLN A 304 21.26 21.75 -18.30
N GLY A 305 20.42 20.70 -18.35
CA GLY A 305 20.76 19.35 -17.93
C GLY A 305 20.65 19.08 -16.43
N ASN A 306 20.13 20.03 -15.63
CA ASN A 306 19.93 19.84 -14.20
C ASN A 306 18.80 18.84 -13.93
N ILE A 307 19.01 17.96 -12.96
CA ILE A 307 18.06 16.89 -12.64
C ILE A 307 17.06 17.37 -11.58
N HIS A 308 15.76 17.20 -11.86
CA HIS A 308 14.68 17.63 -10.97
C HIS A 308 14.05 16.48 -10.18
N HIS A 309 13.83 15.35 -10.84
CA HIS A 309 13.32 14.14 -10.21
C HIS A 309 13.69 12.90 -11.01
N VAL A 310 13.59 11.75 -10.35
CA VAL A 310 13.82 10.42 -10.93
C VAL A 310 12.66 9.51 -10.60
N GLN A 311 12.17 8.77 -11.58
CA GLN A 311 11.33 7.61 -11.34
C GLN A 311 12.14 6.33 -11.43
N ILE A 312 12.00 5.49 -10.41
CA ILE A 312 12.69 4.22 -10.25
C ILE A 312 11.68 3.12 -10.52
N THR A 313 11.92 2.30 -11.53
CA THR A 313 11.20 1.05 -11.79
C THR A 313 12.12 -0.11 -11.43
N LYS A 314 11.82 -0.80 -10.33
CA LYS A 314 12.63 -1.90 -9.80
C LYS A 314 12.42 -3.16 -10.62
N LEU A 315 13.51 -3.80 -11.00
CA LEU A 315 13.55 -4.97 -11.86
C LEU A 315 14.07 -6.17 -11.08
N GLU A 316 13.52 -7.33 -11.38
CA GLU A 316 13.95 -8.58 -10.79
C GLU A 316 15.14 -9.13 -11.63
N PRO A 317 16.29 -9.48 -11.00
CA PRO A 317 17.52 -9.82 -11.72
C PRO A 317 17.41 -10.96 -12.75
N HIS A 318 16.59 -11.99 -12.48
CA HIS A 318 16.53 -13.19 -13.32
C HIS A 318 15.56 -13.04 -14.50
N SER A 319 14.36 -12.54 -14.24
CA SER A 319 13.29 -12.37 -15.22
C SER A 319 13.42 -11.05 -16.01
N ALA A 320 14.18 -10.08 -15.49
CA ALA A 320 14.26 -8.71 -16.01
C ALA A 320 12.90 -7.96 -16.02
N ASN A 321 11.84 -8.52 -15.44
CA ASN A 321 10.54 -7.85 -15.33
C ASN A 321 10.46 -7.05 -14.02
N LYS A 322 9.38 -6.31 -13.83
CA LYS A 322 9.06 -5.59 -12.60
C LYS A 322 9.14 -6.53 -11.38
N ASP A 323 9.93 -6.13 -10.39
CA ASP A 323 10.09 -6.91 -9.16
C ASP A 323 8.90 -6.71 -8.21
N LYS A 324 7.89 -7.57 -8.35
CA LYS A 324 6.65 -7.53 -7.55
C LYS A 324 6.83 -7.89 -6.08
N SER A 325 7.99 -8.41 -5.66
CA SER A 325 8.27 -8.64 -4.24
C SER A 325 8.61 -7.35 -3.49
N CYS A 326 8.97 -6.28 -4.21
CA CYS A 326 9.19 -4.96 -3.64
C CYS A 326 7.88 -4.32 -3.18
N GLU A 327 7.85 -3.76 -1.98
CA GLU A 327 6.67 -3.04 -1.45
C GLU A 327 6.19 -1.93 -2.38
N SER A 328 7.11 -1.29 -3.09
CA SER A 328 6.80 -0.29 -4.11
C SER A 328 7.68 -0.54 -5.33
N VAL A 329 7.11 -1.17 -6.34
CA VAL A 329 7.79 -1.50 -7.61
C VAL A 329 8.27 -0.25 -8.35
N LYS A 330 7.43 0.80 -8.35
CA LYS A 330 7.66 2.05 -9.08
C LYS A 330 7.54 3.23 -8.10
N GLN A 331 8.55 4.09 -8.03
CA GLN A 331 8.59 5.23 -7.09
C GLN A 331 9.25 6.44 -7.73
N THR A 332 8.69 7.63 -7.51
CA THR A 332 9.29 8.89 -8.00
C THR A 332 9.85 9.69 -6.83
N PHE A 333 11.08 10.19 -6.96
CA PHE A 333 11.78 11.01 -5.98
C PHE A 333 12.20 12.35 -6.59
N GLY A 334 12.00 13.44 -5.86
CA GLY A 334 12.29 14.81 -6.29
C GLY A 334 11.05 15.70 -6.32
N SER A 335 11.18 16.93 -6.80
CA SER A 335 10.05 17.85 -6.99
C SER A 335 9.48 17.64 -8.38
N ILE A 336 8.27 17.11 -8.46
CA ILE A 336 7.52 17.02 -9.72
C ILE A 336 6.86 18.39 -9.93
N SER A 337 7.56 19.31 -10.59
CA SER A 337 7.07 20.64 -10.89
C SER A 337 7.61 21.07 -12.26
N ASN A 338 6.74 21.19 -13.26
CA ASN A 338 6.96 21.70 -14.61
C ASN A 338 8.04 21.05 -15.49
N TYR A 339 8.78 20.07 -14.96
CA TYR A 339 9.72 19.26 -15.74
C TYR A 339 9.17 17.86 -15.95
N PHE A 340 9.46 17.29 -17.10
CA PHE A 340 8.99 15.96 -17.52
C PHE A 340 10.18 15.11 -17.93
N VAL A 341 9.99 13.80 -18.05
CA VAL A 341 11.02 12.93 -18.63
C VAL A 341 10.93 13.07 -20.14
N ASN A 342 11.97 13.61 -20.79
CA ASN A 342 12.04 13.63 -22.24
C ASN A 342 12.34 12.20 -22.74
N LEU A 343 11.47 11.66 -23.58
CA LEU A 343 11.64 10.32 -24.14
C LEU A 343 12.25 10.34 -25.54
N ASN A 344 12.38 11.51 -26.15
CA ASN A 344 13.00 11.65 -27.46
C ASN A 344 13.60 13.05 -27.66
N HIS A 345 14.90 13.18 -27.35
CA HIS A 345 15.66 14.40 -27.64
C HIS A 345 15.79 14.71 -29.14
N HIS A 346 15.47 13.77 -30.03
CA HIS A 346 15.48 13.95 -31.48
C HIS A 346 14.07 14.19 -32.08
N GLY A 347 13.07 14.41 -31.22
CA GLY A 347 11.70 14.64 -31.67
C GLY A 347 11.56 15.90 -32.53
N LYS A 348 10.76 15.82 -33.59
CA LYS A 348 10.49 16.87 -34.58
C LYS A 348 8.98 17.14 -34.71
N GLY A 349 8.61 18.11 -35.54
CA GLY A 349 7.21 18.43 -35.87
C GLY A 349 6.60 19.52 -34.97
N ASP A 350 5.28 19.69 -35.01
CA ASP A 350 4.54 20.71 -34.26
C ASP A 350 3.66 20.16 -33.15
N ILE A 351 3.61 18.84 -33.00
CA ILE A 351 2.84 18.12 -31.97
C ILE A 351 3.78 17.65 -30.85
N ALA A 352 3.34 17.72 -29.59
CA ALA A 352 4.00 17.00 -28.48
C ALA A 352 3.01 16.08 -27.76
N TYR A 353 3.47 14.88 -27.46
CA TYR A 353 2.73 13.87 -26.72
C TYR A 353 3.15 13.88 -25.25
N PHE A 354 2.17 13.95 -24.35
CA PHE A 354 2.38 13.83 -22.91
C PHE A 354 1.71 12.56 -22.41
N THR A 355 2.48 11.69 -21.78
CA THR A 355 2.02 10.37 -21.36
C THR A 355 2.08 10.20 -19.85
N GLU A 356 1.22 9.34 -19.29
CA GLU A 356 1.22 9.01 -17.86
C GLU A 356 2.57 8.41 -17.41
N GLY A 357 3.11 7.48 -18.20
CA GLY A 357 4.33 6.75 -17.91
C GLY A 357 5.28 6.64 -19.10
N ILE A 358 6.51 6.20 -18.82
CA ILE A 358 7.55 6.03 -19.83
C ILE A 358 7.20 4.92 -20.83
N GLU A 359 6.54 3.85 -20.38
CA GLU A 359 6.20 2.72 -21.25
C GLU A 359 5.19 3.14 -22.32
N THR A 360 4.13 3.85 -21.90
CA THR A 360 3.12 4.47 -22.79
C THR A 360 3.76 5.42 -23.80
N GLY A 361 4.72 6.24 -23.37
CA GLY A 361 5.39 7.21 -24.24
C GLY A 361 6.34 6.56 -25.25
N LEU A 362 7.17 5.62 -24.82
CA LEU A 362 8.06 4.87 -25.72
C LEU A 362 7.28 4.03 -26.75
N SER A 363 6.04 3.60 -26.43
CA SER A 363 5.17 2.92 -27.40
C SER A 363 4.84 3.81 -28.60
N ILE A 364 4.68 5.13 -28.39
CA ILE A 364 4.44 6.09 -29.48
C ILE A 364 5.65 6.12 -30.43
N LEU A 365 6.86 6.06 -29.88
CA LEU A 365 8.10 6.04 -30.68
C LEU A 365 8.25 4.77 -31.54
N GLN A 366 7.52 3.69 -31.25
CA GLN A 366 7.47 2.52 -32.14
C GLN A 366 6.64 2.78 -33.39
N VAL A 367 5.75 3.77 -33.37
CA VAL A 367 4.92 4.16 -34.52
C VAL A 367 5.51 5.37 -35.25
N ASP A 368 6.05 6.32 -34.50
CA ASP A 368 6.72 7.52 -35.02
C ASP A 368 7.98 7.82 -34.19
N GLU A 369 9.13 7.38 -34.71
CA GLU A 369 10.44 7.55 -34.09
C GLU A 369 10.82 9.04 -33.90
N TYR A 370 10.21 9.95 -34.66
CA TYR A 370 10.48 11.39 -34.57
C TYR A 370 9.44 12.14 -33.73
N ALA A 371 8.50 11.47 -33.07
CA ALA A 371 7.53 12.14 -32.22
C ALA A 371 8.22 12.79 -31.01
N ARG A 372 7.81 14.01 -30.64
CA ARG A 372 8.19 14.62 -29.36
C ARG A 372 7.34 14.03 -28.26
N VAL A 373 7.95 13.29 -27.34
CA VAL A 373 7.22 12.55 -26.30
C VAL A 373 7.82 12.84 -24.93
N TYR A 374 6.94 13.18 -23.98
CA TYR A 374 7.29 13.46 -22.60
C TYR A 374 6.44 12.61 -21.65
N ALA A 375 7.04 12.00 -20.63
CA ALA A 375 6.28 11.34 -19.58
C ALA A 375 6.12 12.24 -18.35
N VAL A 376 4.88 12.42 -17.89
CA VAL A 376 4.53 13.22 -16.71
C VAL A 376 4.59 12.44 -15.40
N LEU A 377 4.76 11.12 -15.48
CA LEU A 377 4.93 10.21 -14.34
C LEU A 377 3.71 10.18 -13.39
N GLY A 378 2.52 10.20 -13.98
CA GLY A 378 1.22 10.00 -13.32
C GLY A 378 0.17 11.05 -13.70
N LYS A 379 -1.09 10.61 -13.83
CA LYS A 379 -2.27 11.42 -14.18
C LYS A 379 -2.38 12.80 -13.53
N ALA A 380 -2.02 12.94 -12.25
CA ALA A 380 -2.15 14.22 -11.56
C ALA A 380 -1.20 15.30 -12.13
N ASN A 381 -0.08 14.88 -12.70
CA ASN A 381 1.02 15.76 -13.11
C ASN A 381 0.79 16.44 -14.47
N PHE A 382 -0.24 16.05 -15.23
CA PHE A 382 -0.66 16.80 -16.43
C PHE A 382 -0.98 18.26 -16.11
N SER A 383 -1.43 18.55 -14.88
CA SER A 383 -1.71 19.92 -14.43
C SER A 383 -0.46 20.83 -14.34
N ASN A 384 0.73 20.22 -14.28
CA ASN A 384 2.01 20.91 -14.22
C ASN A 384 2.54 21.33 -15.61
N ILE A 385 1.86 20.99 -16.70
CA ILE A 385 2.27 21.44 -18.04
C ILE A 385 2.13 22.96 -18.10
N ASP A 386 3.25 23.63 -18.42
CA ASP A 386 3.31 25.07 -18.57
C ASP A 386 3.00 25.45 -20.03
N PRO A 387 1.95 26.25 -20.29
CA PRO A 387 1.65 26.72 -21.63
C PRO A 387 2.81 27.45 -22.31
N LYS A 388 3.66 28.16 -21.55
CA LYS A 388 4.73 29.01 -22.12
C LYS A 388 5.78 28.23 -22.91
N ASN A 389 6.04 26.99 -22.50
CA ASN A 389 7.09 26.13 -23.06
C ASN A 389 6.50 24.96 -23.87
N SER A 390 5.20 25.01 -24.17
CA SER A 390 4.49 23.95 -24.87
C SER A 390 4.28 24.32 -26.35
N PRO A 391 4.36 23.36 -27.28
CA PRO A 391 4.01 23.62 -28.68
C PRO A 391 2.52 23.95 -28.81
N LYS A 392 2.13 24.53 -29.95
CA LYS A 392 0.74 24.93 -30.23
C LYS A 392 -0.24 23.74 -30.27
N GLN A 393 0.26 22.52 -30.43
CA GLN A 393 -0.54 21.29 -30.44
C GLN A 393 0.03 20.27 -29.47
N VAL A 394 -0.83 19.79 -28.56
CA VAL A 394 -0.48 18.82 -27.53
C VAL A 394 -1.48 17.66 -27.55
N VAL A 395 -0.97 16.44 -27.40
CA VAL A 395 -1.77 15.23 -27.25
C VAL A 395 -1.54 14.64 -25.86
N PHE A 396 -2.60 14.49 -25.07
CA PHE A 396 -2.56 13.75 -23.81
C PHE A 396 -2.85 12.29 -24.07
N CYS A 397 -1.91 11.41 -23.74
CA CYS A 397 -2.06 9.97 -23.81
C CYS A 397 -2.32 9.44 -22.41
N LEU A 398 -3.57 9.06 -22.16
CA LEU A 398 -4.04 8.63 -20.85
C LEU A 398 -4.18 7.12 -20.80
N ASP A 399 -4.00 6.57 -19.61
CA ASP A 399 -4.35 5.18 -19.35
C ASP A 399 -5.88 5.08 -19.22
N ASN A 400 -6.44 3.96 -19.71
CA ASN A 400 -7.86 3.70 -19.57
C ASN A 400 -8.11 2.92 -18.27
N ASP A 401 -8.24 3.61 -17.14
CA ASP A 401 -8.64 3.07 -15.84
C ASP A 401 -10.18 2.84 -15.73
N GLY A 402 -10.87 2.72 -16.86
CA GLY A 402 -12.31 2.64 -16.93
C GLY A 402 -12.95 3.90 -16.33
N LYS A 403 -13.87 3.72 -15.36
CA LYS A 403 -14.61 4.82 -14.74
C LYS A 403 -13.70 5.85 -14.08
N ASP A 404 -12.57 5.44 -13.53
CA ASP A 404 -11.66 6.36 -12.84
C ASP A 404 -10.93 7.31 -13.80
N THR A 405 -10.83 6.96 -15.09
CA THR A 405 -10.36 7.88 -16.15
C THR A 405 -11.26 9.11 -16.23
N TYR A 406 -12.58 8.89 -16.21
CA TYR A 406 -13.62 9.87 -16.48
C TYR A 406 -14.25 10.50 -15.24
N LYS A 407 -14.00 9.95 -14.05
CA LYS A 407 -14.62 10.36 -12.79
C LYS A 407 -14.43 11.84 -12.46
N TYR A 408 -15.49 12.46 -11.96
CA TYR A 408 -15.44 13.77 -11.32
C TYR A 408 -15.11 13.65 -9.83
N ALA A 409 -14.23 14.51 -9.31
CA ALA A 409 -13.95 14.59 -7.88
C ALA A 409 -15.07 15.29 -7.08
N LYS A 410 -15.73 16.31 -7.64
CA LYS A 410 -16.89 17.03 -7.07
C LYS A 410 -17.91 17.53 -8.11
N ASN A 411 -17.47 18.01 -9.28
CA ASN A 411 -18.30 18.54 -10.38
C ASN A 411 -17.58 18.38 -11.75
N GLU A 412 -18.20 18.78 -12.86
CA GLU A 412 -17.64 18.57 -14.22
C GLU A 412 -16.25 19.18 -14.43
N GLN A 413 -15.90 20.21 -13.66
CA GLN A 413 -14.59 20.89 -13.70
C GLN A 413 -13.58 20.26 -12.75
N THR A 414 -13.91 19.16 -12.07
CA THR A 414 -13.01 18.53 -11.08
C THR A 414 -12.18 17.37 -11.61
N ASN A 415 -12.41 16.90 -12.83
CA ASN A 415 -11.50 15.93 -13.43
C ASN A 415 -10.15 16.62 -13.73
N THR A 416 -9.06 16.05 -13.24
CA THR A 416 -7.72 16.66 -13.34
C THR A 416 -7.27 16.85 -14.79
N ILE A 417 -7.66 15.95 -15.69
CA ILE A 417 -7.34 16.05 -17.12
C ILE A 417 -8.11 17.19 -17.76
N ILE A 418 -9.41 17.34 -17.47
CA ILE A 418 -10.21 18.47 -17.96
C ILE A 418 -9.57 19.79 -17.52
N LYS A 419 -9.18 19.92 -16.25
CA LYS A 419 -8.50 21.12 -15.74
C LYS A 419 -7.18 21.42 -16.47
N ALA A 420 -6.34 20.40 -16.63
CA ALA A 420 -5.05 20.52 -17.28
C ALA A 420 -5.20 20.93 -18.76
N ALA A 421 -6.11 20.26 -19.48
CA ALA A 421 -6.39 20.55 -20.88
C ALA A 421 -7.01 21.94 -21.07
N GLN A 422 -7.96 22.33 -20.21
CA GLN A 422 -8.57 23.66 -20.27
C GLN A 422 -7.55 24.78 -20.04
N LYS A 423 -6.64 24.63 -19.06
CA LYS A 423 -5.56 25.59 -18.80
C LYS A 423 -4.69 25.83 -20.05
N LEU A 424 -4.36 24.79 -20.79
CA LEU A 424 -3.60 24.89 -22.05
C LEU A 424 -4.45 25.52 -23.16
N HIS A 425 -5.70 25.09 -23.29
CA HIS A 425 -6.65 25.64 -24.26
C HIS A 425 -6.86 27.15 -24.09
N ASP A 426 -7.06 27.61 -22.85
CA ASP A 426 -7.24 29.03 -22.51
C ASP A 426 -5.98 29.86 -22.84
N SER A 427 -4.82 29.21 -22.94
CA SER A 427 -3.55 29.81 -23.35
C SER A 427 -3.29 29.71 -24.86
N GLY A 428 -4.28 29.27 -25.65
CA GLY A 428 -4.19 29.16 -27.11
C GLY A 428 -3.53 27.88 -27.63
N ILE A 429 -3.37 26.85 -26.79
CA ILE A 429 -2.81 25.55 -27.19
C ILE A 429 -3.93 24.58 -27.50
N HIS A 430 -3.89 23.95 -28.67
CA HIS A 430 -4.84 22.91 -29.04
C HIS A 430 -4.50 21.60 -28.32
N VAL A 431 -5.42 21.11 -27.50
CA VAL A 431 -5.26 19.84 -26.76
C VAL A 431 -6.18 18.77 -27.32
N SER A 432 -5.57 17.67 -27.75
CA SER A 432 -6.24 16.42 -28.09
C SER A 432 -5.96 15.36 -27.03
N ILE A 433 -6.83 14.37 -26.90
CA ILE A 433 -6.73 13.29 -25.93
C ILE A 433 -6.83 11.95 -26.66
N VAL A 434 -5.95 11.02 -26.32
CA VAL A 434 -6.02 9.62 -26.77
C VAL A 434 -6.09 8.70 -25.57
N ILE A 435 -6.99 7.73 -25.64
CA ILE A 435 -7.25 6.75 -24.59
C ILE A 435 -7.39 5.38 -25.28
N PRO A 436 -6.69 4.34 -24.81
CA PRO A 436 -6.87 2.98 -25.33
C PRO A 436 -8.33 2.53 -25.31
N LYS A 437 -8.75 1.77 -26.32
CA LYS A 437 -10.16 1.33 -26.45
C LYS A 437 -10.63 0.43 -25.29
N LYS A 438 -9.76 -0.43 -24.76
CA LYS A 438 -10.09 -1.36 -23.68
C LYS A 438 -9.90 -0.73 -22.31
N GLU A 439 -10.81 -1.03 -21.39
CA GLU A 439 -10.64 -0.68 -19.99
C GLU A 439 -9.48 -1.46 -19.36
N ASN A 440 -8.86 -0.84 -18.35
CA ASN A 440 -7.66 -1.28 -17.64
C ASN A 440 -6.48 -1.58 -18.58
N THR A 441 -6.27 -0.72 -19.58
CA THR A 441 -5.13 -0.81 -20.49
C THR A 441 -4.48 0.54 -20.74
N ASP A 442 -3.17 0.52 -20.98
CA ASP A 442 -2.40 1.65 -21.50
C ASP A 442 -2.05 1.43 -22.99
N LEU A 443 -1.37 2.38 -23.64
CA LEU A 443 -0.94 2.21 -25.05
C LEU A 443 0.15 1.15 -25.22
N ASN A 444 0.91 0.83 -24.16
CA ASN A 444 1.90 -0.24 -24.20
C ASN A 444 1.22 -1.62 -24.22
N ASP A 445 0.12 -1.79 -23.51
CA ASP A 445 -0.73 -2.98 -23.60
C ASP A 445 -1.27 -3.18 -25.03
N VAL A 446 -1.70 -2.10 -25.70
CA VAL A 446 -2.15 -2.17 -27.10
C VAL A 446 -1.00 -2.63 -28.00
N LEU A 447 0.19 -2.04 -27.85
CA LEU A 447 1.38 -2.46 -28.61
C LEU A 447 1.70 -3.95 -28.43
N VAL A 448 1.78 -4.40 -27.17
CA VAL A 448 2.23 -5.76 -26.84
C VAL A 448 1.18 -6.82 -27.19
N LYS A 449 -0.11 -6.52 -27.03
CA LYS A 449 -1.19 -7.50 -27.21
C LYS A 449 -1.81 -7.47 -28.61
N GLU A 450 -1.89 -6.30 -29.24
CA GLU A 450 -2.63 -6.07 -30.49
C GLU A 450 -1.71 -5.64 -31.65
N GLY A 451 -0.46 -5.23 -31.34
CA GLY A 451 0.55 -4.90 -32.33
C GLY A 451 0.58 -3.43 -32.75
N MET A 452 1.62 -3.09 -33.52
CA MET A 452 1.92 -1.71 -33.95
C MET A 452 0.82 -1.11 -34.83
N ASP A 453 0.20 -1.89 -35.71
CA ASP A 453 -0.86 -1.41 -36.60
C ASP A 453 -2.11 -0.95 -35.84
N GLU A 454 -2.51 -1.69 -34.80
CA GLU A 454 -3.64 -1.30 -33.97
C GLU A 454 -3.28 -0.11 -33.07
N LEU A 455 -2.06 -0.05 -32.53
CA LEU A 455 -1.58 1.13 -31.82
C LEU A 455 -1.65 2.38 -32.72
N LYS A 456 -1.17 2.29 -33.96
CA LYS A 456 -1.23 3.38 -34.94
C LYS A 456 -2.66 3.82 -35.23
N LYS A 457 -3.60 2.87 -35.39
CA LYS A 457 -5.03 3.18 -35.55
C LYS A 457 -5.61 3.91 -34.34
N GLN A 458 -5.25 3.50 -33.13
CA GLN A 458 -5.75 4.15 -31.90
C GLN A 458 -5.12 5.52 -31.67
N LEU A 459 -3.84 5.72 -31.98
CA LEU A 459 -3.17 7.03 -31.93
C LEU A 459 -3.81 8.07 -32.86
N ASN A 460 -4.38 7.62 -33.98
CA ASN A 460 -5.11 8.48 -34.92
C ASN A 460 -6.55 8.80 -34.45
N ARG A 461 -7.06 8.14 -33.41
CA ARG A 461 -8.38 8.39 -32.83
C ARG A 461 -8.29 9.44 -31.72
N LEU A 462 -7.95 10.66 -32.12
CA LEU A 462 -7.86 11.80 -31.21
C LEU A 462 -9.27 12.28 -30.83
N MET A 463 -9.49 12.47 -29.54
CA MET A 463 -10.68 13.13 -29.00
C MET A 463 -10.33 14.58 -28.66
N SER A 464 -11.20 15.50 -29.04
CA SER A 464 -11.16 16.88 -28.56
C SER A 464 -11.46 16.96 -27.05
N LEU A 465 -11.08 18.08 -26.43
CA LEU A 465 -11.44 18.37 -25.05
C LEU A 465 -12.96 18.31 -24.82
N ASP A 466 -13.77 18.77 -25.77
CA ASP A 466 -15.22 18.76 -25.64
C ASP A 466 -15.83 17.36 -25.77
N GLU A 467 -15.29 16.51 -26.64
CA GLU A 467 -15.67 15.09 -26.69
C GLU A 467 -15.32 14.37 -25.39
N PHE A 468 -14.14 14.64 -24.83
CA PHE A 468 -13.74 14.07 -23.55
C PHE A 468 -14.63 14.55 -22.39
N LYS A 469 -15.00 15.84 -22.35
CA LYS A 469 -15.99 16.37 -21.39
C LYS A 469 -17.34 15.67 -21.52
N LYS A 470 -17.82 15.47 -22.74
CA LYS A 470 -19.08 14.73 -23.01
C LYS A 470 -19.01 13.29 -22.52
N GLN A 471 -17.90 12.59 -22.78
CA GLN A 471 -17.70 11.23 -22.28
C GLN A 471 -17.66 11.21 -20.75
N CYS A 472 -16.96 12.15 -20.11
CA CYS A 472 -16.98 12.28 -18.66
C CYS A 472 -18.41 12.50 -18.13
N ALA A 473 -19.20 13.37 -18.75
CA ALA A 473 -20.58 13.59 -18.35
C ALA A 473 -21.43 12.32 -18.49
N LEU A 474 -21.22 11.51 -19.54
CA LEU A 474 -21.92 10.25 -19.75
C LEU A 474 -21.58 9.21 -18.67
N GLU A 475 -20.29 8.99 -18.41
CA GLU A 475 -19.80 8.01 -17.41
C GLU A 475 -20.21 8.38 -15.98
N ASN A 476 -20.30 9.67 -15.68
CA ASN A 476 -20.77 10.16 -14.38
C ASN A 476 -22.31 10.25 -14.29
N LYS A 477 -23.07 10.11 -15.40
CA LYS A 477 -24.54 9.94 -15.41
C LYS A 477 -24.97 8.47 -15.28
N GLU A 478 -24.13 7.53 -15.69
CA GLU A 478 -24.38 6.08 -15.54
C GLU A 478 -24.72 5.56 -14.13
N PRO A 479 -24.31 6.18 -12.99
CA PRO A 479 -24.68 5.67 -11.67
C PRO A 479 -26.20 5.57 -11.46
N GLU A 480 -27.00 6.45 -12.09
CA GLU A 480 -28.47 6.42 -11.97
C GLU A 480 -29.10 5.32 -12.83
N LEU A 481 -28.64 5.15 -14.08
CA LEU A 481 -29.18 4.15 -15.00
C LEU A 481 -28.79 2.71 -14.63
N LYS A 482 -27.56 2.51 -14.11
CA LYS A 482 -27.13 1.21 -13.58
C LYS A 482 -27.86 0.85 -12.28
N LYS A 483 -28.22 1.82 -11.42
CA LYS A 483 -29.13 1.61 -10.28
C LYS A 483 -30.47 1.04 -10.76
N ILE A 484 -31.09 1.69 -11.74
CA ILE A 484 -32.41 1.29 -12.27
C ILE A 484 -32.36 -0.11 -12.92
N ASN A 485 -31.29 -0.43 -13.67
CA ASN A 485 -31.16 -1.74 -14.32
C ASN A 485 -30.71 -2.86 -13.37
N GLN A 486 -29.88 -2.55 -12.37
CA GLN A 486 -29.57 -3.48 -11.28
C GLN A 486 -30.82 -3.77 -10.45
N ASP A 487 -31.64 -2.77 -10.12
CA ASP A 487 -32.90 -2.97 -9.40
C ASP A 487 -33.85 -3.87 -10.20
N LYS A 488 -33.96 -3.70 -11.52
CA LYS A 488 -34.77 -4.60 -12.38
C LYS A 488 -34.23 -6.02 -12.45
N LYS A 489 -32.91 -6.19 -12.58
CA LYS A 489 -32.26 -7.51 -12.64
C LYS A 489 -32.31 -8.22 -11.28
N ILE A 490 -32.10 -7.49 -10.19
CA ILE A 490 -32.27 -7.94 -8.80
C ILE A 490 -33.74 -8.34 -8.59
N GLN A 491 -34.72 -7.55 -9.03
CA GLN A 491 -36.13 -7.95 -8.92
C GLN A 491 -36.47 -9.21 -9.74
N SER A 492 -35.86 -9.41 -10.91
CA SER A 492 -36.05 -10.65 -11.68
C SER A 492 -35.43 -11.88 -11.00
N LEU A 493 -34.25 -11.71 -10.37
CA LEU A 493 -33.57 -12.75 -9.61
C LEU A 493 -34.30 -13.07 -8.30
N ILE A 494 -34.81 -12.05 -7.58
CA ILE A 494 -35.67 -12.21 -6.40
C ILE A 494 -36.95 -12.98 -6.77
N LYS A 495 -37.56 -12.70 -7.93
CA LYS A 495 -38.74 -13.45 -8.39
C LYS A 495 -38.41 -14.90 -8.77
N GLN A 496 -37.24 -15.16 -9.35
CA GLN A 496 -36.77 -16.52 -9.64
C GLN A 496 -36.43 -17.29 -8.36
N ASP A 497 -35.78 -16.64 -7.40
CA ASP A 497 -35.38 -17.22 -6.12
C ASP A 497 -36.59 -17.47 -5.21
N HIS A 498 -37.61 -16.59 -5.21
CA HIS A 498 -38.89 -16.87 -4.55
C HIS A 498 -39.59 -18.09 -5.16
N LYS A 499 -39.50 -18.28 -6.48
CA LYS A 499 -40.11 -19.43 -7.16
C LYS A 499 -39.39 -20.75 -6.83
N LEU A 500 -38.07 -20.70 -6.61
CA LEU A 500 -37.23 -21.85 -6.23
C LEU A 500 -37.34 -22.16 -4.72
N ASN A 501 -37.42 -21.13 -3.86
CA ASN A 501 -37.53 -21.28 -2.40
C ASN A 501 -38.91 -21.72 -1.90
N ILE A 502 -39.97 -21.61 -2.72
CA ILE A 502 -41.27 -22.24 -2.42
C ILE A 502 -41.19 -23.78 -2.59
N GLN A 503 -40.28 -24.29 -3.42
CA GLN A 503 -40.19 -25.72 -3.72
C GLN A 503 -39.29 -26.52 -2.77
N ASN A 504 -38.31 -25.89 -2.12
CA ASN A 504 -37.46 -26.54 -1.13
C ASN A 504 -37.53 -25.76 0.19
N GLY A 505 -38.28 -26.28 1.15
CA GLY A 505 -38.39 -25.71 2.48
C GLY A 505 -37.04 -25.68 3.19
N ASN A 506 -36.33 -24.55 3.11
CA ASN A 506 -35.07 -24.33 3.80
C ASN A 506 -35.31 -23.61 5.14
N GLU A 507 -35.09 -24.34 6.22
CA GLU A 507 -35.21 -23.88 7.61
C GLU A 507 -34.23 -22.73 7.95
N PHE A 508 -33.10 -22.66 7.24
CA PHE A 508 -32.03 -21.68 7.44
C PHE A 508 -32.43 -20.23 7.05
N ILE A 509 -33.16 -20.04 5.95
CA ILE A 509 -33.63 -18.71 5.51
C ILE A 509 -34.70 -18.18 6.47
N ARG A 510 -35.54 -19.06 7.04
CA ARG A 510 -36.56 -18.69 8.04
C ARG A 510 -35.94 -18.18 9.35
N LEU A 511 -34.84 -18.79 9.82
CA LEU A 511 -34.15 -18.37 11.04
C LEU A 511 -33.53 -16.96 10.92
N ASN A 512 -32.89 -16.66 9.79
CA ASN A 512 -32.30 -15.33 9.53
C ASN A 512 -33.35 -14.23 9.33
N GLN A 513 -34.50 -14.56 8.72
CA GLN A 513 -35.61 -13.62 8.59
C GLN A 513 -36.19 -13.20 9.96
N GLY A 514 -36.28 -14.13 10.93
CA GLY A 514 -36.75 -13.81 12.29
C GLY A 514 -35.83 -12.83 13.02
N LEU A 515 -34.51 -12.97 12.84
CA LEU A 515 -33.51 -12.06 13.42
C LEU A 515 -33.61 -10.65 12.83
N ILE A 516 -33.68 -10.57 11.49
CA ILE A 516 -33.79 -9.30 10.76
C ILE A 516 -35.11 -8.59 11.11
N ASN A 517 -36.22 -9.33 11.20
CA ASN A 517 -37.51 -8.78 11.59
C ASN A 517 -37.49 -8.30 13.06
N GLY A 518 -36.83 -9.01 13.97
CA GLY A 518 -36.65 -8.56 15.36
C GLY A 518 -35.88 -7.23 15.49
N ILE A 519 -34.84 -7.04 14.66
CA ILE A 519 -34.07 -5.78 14.60
C ILE A 519 -34.92 -4.65 14.00
N LYS A 520 -35.77 -4.96 13.01
CA LYS A 520 -36.70 -3.99 12.39
C LYS A 520 -37.85 -3.59 13.31
N GLU A 521 -38.42 -4.52 14.07
CA GLU A 521 -39.62 -4.31 14.88
C GLU A 521 -39.33 -3.71 16.27
N ARG A 522 -38.11 -3.91 16.82
CA ARG A 522 -37.72 -3.42 18.16
C ARG A 522 -36.78 -2.21 18.11
N VAL A 523 -37.06 -1.25 17.24
CA VAL A 523 -36.36 0.03 17.21
C VAL A 523 -36.95 0.93 18.30
N GLN A 524 -36.24 1.12 19.41
CA GLN A 524 -36.55 2.23 20.31
C GLN A 524 -36.07 3.53 19.66
N HIS A 525 -36.97 4.19 18.94
CA HIS A 525 -36.74 5.53 18.41
C HIS A 525 -36.39 6.52 19.52
N ARG A 526 -35.63 7.57 19.14
CA ARG A 526 -35.14 8.74 19.91
C ARG A 526 -35.98 9.23 21.11
N GLU A 527 -37.29 8.99 21.15
CA GLU A 527 -38.18 9.45 22.21
C GLU A 527 -37.83 8.91 23.60
N LEU A 528 -37.22 7.72 23.74
CA LEU A 528 -36.86 7.20 25.06
C LEU A 528 -35.63 7.90 25.67
N VAL A 529 -34.69 8.35 24.82
CA VAL A 529 -33.51 9.13 25.22
C VAL A 529 -33.90 10.56 25.63
N GLU A 530 -34.93 11.13 24.99
CA GLU A 530 -35.49 12.42 25.39
C GLU A 530 -36.37 12.30 26.66
N ARG A 531 -37.14 11.22 26.83
CA ARG A 531 -37.92 10.97 28.06
C ARG A 531 -37.05 10.69 29.28
N THR A 532 -35.95 9.94 29.14
CA THR A 532 -35.02 9.68 30.27
C THR A 532 -34.23 10.91 30.70
N ARG A 533 -34.03 11.90 29.83
CA ARG A 533 -33.47 13.22 30.23
C ARG A 533 -34.41 14.05 31.11
N SER A 534 -35.72 13.80 31.06
CA SER A 534 -36.71 14.57 31.82
C SER A 534 -36.96 14.06 33.26
N PHE A 535 -36.53 12.85 33.61
CA PHE A 535 -36.85 12.21 34.90
C PHE A 535 -35.74 12.22 35.96
N ASN A 536 -34.52 12.66 35.64
CA ASN A 536 -33.43 12.74 36.61
C ASN A 536 -33.09 14.20 36.93
N LYS A 537 -33.94 14.88 37.71
CA LYS A 537 -33.45 15.91 38.63
C LYS A 537 -32.86 15.18 39.83
N PRO A 538 -31.55 15.32 40.13
CA PRO A 538 -30.96 14.63 41.26
C PRO A 538 -31.49 15.26 42.56
N GLN A 539 -32.21 14.48 43.37
CA GLN A 539 -32.26 14.79 44.79
C GLN A 539 -30.93 14.40 45.43
N PRO A 540 -30.33 15.26 46.27
CA PRO A 540 -29.05 14.95 46.89
C PRO A 540 -29.24 13.83 47.92
N ASN A 541 -28.65 12.67 47.65
CA ASN A 541 -28.61 11.57 48.60
C ASN A 541 -27.48 11.82 49.62
N ARG A 542 -27.86 12.32 50.80
CA ARG A 542 -26.96 12.71 51.91
C ARG A 542 -26.25 11.54 52.61
N GLU A 543 -26.44 10.30 52.17
CA GLU A 543 -25.75 9.14 52.77
C GLU A 543 -24.38 8.86 52.15
N MET A 544 -24.11 9.25 50.90
CA MET A 544 -22.79 9.04 50.27
C MET A 544 -21.72 10.08 50.68
N GLU A 545 -22.09 11.15 51.37
CA GLU A 545 -21.15 12.16 51.90
C GLU A 545 -20.65 11.81 53.32
N ARG A 546 -21.08 10.68 53.92
CA ARG A 546 -20.63 10.26 55.26
C ARG A 546 -19.64 9.10 55.26
N GLU A 547 -19.37 8.47 54.12
CA GLU A 547 -18.37 7.39 54.00
C GLU A 547 -17.17 7.72 53.08
N LEU A 548 -17.09 8.97 52.62
CA LEU A 548 -15.89 9.61 52.07
C LEU A 548 -15.38 10.63 53.09
#